data_AF-A0A317NXC9-F1
#
_entry.id   AF-A0A317NXC9-F1
#
_cell.length_a   1.000
_cell.length_b   1.000
_cell.length_c   1.000
_cell.angle_alpha   90.00
_cell.angle_beta   90.00
_cell.angle_gamma   90.00
#
_symmetry.space_group_name_H-M   'P 1'
#
loop_
_entity.id
_entity.type
_entity.pdbx_description
1 polymer ?
#
loop_
_entity_poly.entity_id
_entity_poly.type
_entity_poly.pdbx_seq_one_letter_code
_entity_poly.pdbx_strand_id
1 'polypeptide(L)'
;MRNALVLGLAAIAALTLSGCGTDGTPAATPPSTSTTSTFTDATGAAPRDNTPKSGEASAGAALTVTDIRLGHHEGFDRVVFTLGGTGTPGWQVEYTGSAVQDGSGKPVEVDGNSILEVRILGSAYPFDSTVPPYAGPDPVTDPSVPGITGVYEALVYEGSTQSFVGVTAAEPAFAVTTLTNPTRLVVDIANR
;
A
#
# COMPACT_ATOMS: atom_id res chain seq x y z
N MET A 1 -35.62 -37.60 -15.08
CA MET A 1 -35.99 -38.54 -16.17
C MET A 1 -34.84 -38.53 -17.16
N ARG A 2 -34.26 -39.71 -17.36
CA ARG A 2 -33.01 -39.96 -18.11
C ARG A 2 -33.41 -40.28 -19.55
N ASN A 3 -32.95 -39.50 -20.53
CA ASN A 3 -32.99 -39.94 -21.93
C ASN A 3 -31.57 -40.20 -22.40
N ALA A 4 -31.30 -41.48 -22.60
CA ALA A 4 -30.11 -42.05 -23.19
C ALA A 4 -30.47 -42.62 -24.57
N LEU A 5 -29.42 -43.02 -25.30
CA LEU A 5 -29.34 -43.88 -26.49
C LEU A 5 -29.45 -43.22 -27.89
N VAL A 6 -28.62 -43.54 -28.91
CA VAL A 6 -27.40 -44.38 -29.02
C VAL A 6 -26.82 -44.35 -30.46
N LEU A 7 -25.51 -44.62 -30.56
CA LEU A 7 -24.66 -45.20 -31.63
C LEU A 7 -24.62 -44.65 -33.07
N GLY A 8 -23.38 -44.39 -33.51
CA GLY A 8 -22.87 -44.72 -34.84
C GLY A 8 -21.38 -45.10 -34.75
N LEU A 9 -21.06 -46.37 -35.02
CA LEU A 9 -19.74 -47.02 -34.95
C LEU A 9 -19.05 -47.00 -36.33
N ALA A 10 -17.73 -46.75 -36.40
CA ALA A 10 -16.79 -47.28 -37.43
C ALA A 10 -15.33 -46.97 -36.99
N ALA A 11 -14.58 -47.95 -36.44
CA ALA A 11 -13.55 -48.78 -37.10
C ALA A 11 -12.27 -47.99 -37.51
N ILE A 12 -11.28 -47.87 -36.59
CA ILE A 12 -9.99 -48.61 -36.50
C ILE A 12 -9.01 -48.38 -37.67
N ALA A 13 -7.88 -47.74 -37.34
CA ALA A 13 -6.57 -48.07 -37.90
C ALA A 13 -5.49 -47.80 -36.86
N ALA A 14 -4.84 -48.87 -36.38
CA ALA A 14 -3.70 -48.82 -35.50
C ALA A 14 -2.42 -48.73 -36.32
N LEU A 15 -1.53 -47.78 -36.01
CA LEU A 15 -0.12 -47.83 -36.35
C LEU A 15 0.70 -47.61 -35.08
N THR A 16 1.44 -48.65 -34.70
CA THR A 16 2.48 -48.63 -33.67
C THR A 16 3.76 -48.08 -34.25
N LEU A 17 4.37 -47.08 -33.62
CA LEU A 17 5.81 -46.81 -33.74
C LEU A 17 6.38 -46.50 -32.36
N SER A 18 7.25 -47.39 -31.87
CA SER A 18 8.16 -47.12 -30.76
C SER A 18 9.24 -46.15 -31.23
N GLY A 19 9.50 -45.11 -30.46
CA GLY A 19 10.64 -44.22 -30.64
C GLY A 19 11.11 -43.69 -29.30
N CYS A 20 12.16 -44.30 -28.74
CA CYS A 20 12.98 -43.70 -27.70
C CYS A 20 13.83 -42.60 -28.36
N GLY A 21 13.75 -41.38 -27.83
CA GLY A 21 14.62 -40.28 -28.19
C GLY A 21 14.78 -39.37 -26.98
N THR A 22 15.85 -39.61 -26.22
CA THR A 22 16.36 -38.68 -25.20
C THR A 22 17.07 -37.54 -25.91
N ASP A 23 16.48 -36.35 -25.92
CA ASP A 23 17.23 -35.12 -26.23
C ASP A 23 16.85 -34.05 -25.22
N GLY A 24 17.83 -33.74 -24.36
CA GLY A 24 17.78 -32.63 -23.44
C GLY A 24 17.76 -31.31 -24.20
N THR A 25 16.80 -30.46 -23.88
CA THR A 25 16.87 -29.02 -24.15
C THR A 25 16.52 -28.32 -22.84
N PRO A 26 17.47 -27.64 -22.18
CA PRO A 26 17.12 -26.73 -21.11
C PRO A 26 16.26 -25.62 -21.72
N ALA A 27 15.00 -25.54 -21.29
CA ALA A 27 14.19 -24.36 -21.55
C ALA A 27 14.88 -23.17 -20.88
N ALA A 28 15.47 -22.30 -21.69
CA ALA A 28 16.06 -21.05 -21.22
C ALA A 28 14.93 -20.15 -20.71
N THR A 29 14.79 -20.06 -19.39
CA THR A 29 13.93 -19.09 -18.73
C THR A 29 14.39 -17.68 -19.15
N PRO A 30 13.51 -16.83 -19.71
CA PRO A 30 13.87 -15.44 -19.96
C PRO A 30 14.22 -14.78 -18.61
N PRO A 31 15.27 -13.96 -18.54
CA PRO A 31 15.59 -13.25 -17.31
C PRO A 31 14.41 -12.34 -16.94
N SER A 32 13.86 -12.54 -15.75
CA SER A 32 12.96 -11.57 -15.11
C SER A 32 13.77 -10.30 -14.88
N THR A 33 13.57 -9.30 -15.73
CA THR A 33 14.09 -7.96 -15.50
C THR A 33 13.32 -7.39 -14.31
N SER A 34 13.89 -7.54 -13.11
CA SER A 34 13.42 -6.82 -11.92
C SER A 34 13.64 -5.33 -12.19
N THR A 35 12.55 -4.63 -12.54
CA THR A 35 12.55 -3.18 -12.63
C THR A 35 12.72 -2.65 -11.21
N THR A 36 13.96 -2.33 -10.82
CA THR A 36 14.23 -1.57 -9.60
C THR A 36 13.63 -0.18 -9.78
N SER A 37 12.42 0.03 -9.25
CA SER A 37 11.84 1.37 -9.14
C SER A 37 12.68 2.16 -8.14
N THR A 38 13.59 3.00 -8.65
CA THR A 38 14.27 4.01 -7.85
C THR A 38 13.23 5.04 -7.40
N PHE A 39 12.79 4.93 -6.16
CA PHE A 39 12.07 6.00 -5.47
C PHE A 39 13.07 7.15 -5.32
N THR A 40 12.93 8.21 -6.13
CA THR A 40 13.71 9.44 -5.93
C THR A 40 13.36 9.99 -4.55
N ASP A 41 14.39 10.08 -3.72
CA ASP A 41 14.33 10.24 -2.27
C ASP A 41 13.77 11.63 -1.89
N ALA A 42 12.82 11.67 -0.96
CA ALA A 42 12.62 12.87 -0.16
C ALA A 42 13.91 13.10 0.65
N THR A 43 14.32 14.36 0.86
CA THR A 43 15.54 14.77 1.57
C THR A 43 15.83 13.85 2.76
N GLY A 44 16.73 12.86 2.58
CA GLY A 44 16.92 11.69 3.46
C GLY A 44 17.59 11.99 4.80
N ALA A 45 17.27 13.13 5.41
CA ALA A 45 17.69 13.46 6.75
C ALA A 45 16.65 12.96 7.76
N ALA A 46 17.11 12.37 8.85
CA ALA A 46 16.23 11.94 9.93
C ALA A 46 15.41 13.13 10.48
N PRO A 47 14.10 12.91 10.76
CA PRO A 47 13.26 13.90 11.43
C PRO A 47 13.84 14.37 12.75
N ARG A 48 13.49 15.60 13.19
CA ARG A 48 14.08 16.21 14.39
C ARG A 48 13.11 16.70 15.46
N ASP A 49 11.82 16.74 15.15
CA ASP A 49 10.77 17.12 16.09
C ASP A 49 9.54 16.24 15.84
N ASN A 50 8.66 16.15 16.85
CA ASN A 50 7.42 15.38 16.81
C ASN A 50 6.18 16.30 16.88
N THR A 51 6.32 17.57 16.51
CA THR A 51 5.19 18.51 16.55
C THR A 51 4.18 18.19 15.45
N PRO A 52 2.86 18.45 15.65
CA PRO A 52 1.86 18.24 14.60
C PRO A 52 2.24 18.91 13.28
N LYS A 53 2.04 18.20 12.16
CA LYS A 53 2.33 18.70 10.80
C LYS A 53 1.07 18.74 9.97
N SER A 54 0.89 19.82 9.21
CA SER A 54 -0.24 19.96 8.29
C SER A 54 0.17 20.57 6.95
N GLY A 55 -0.67 20.34 5.96
CA GLY A 55 -0.57 20.92 4.62
C GLY A 55 -1.96 21.02 3.99
N GLU A 56 -2.13 22.03 3.13
CA GLU A 56 -3.41 22.29 2.46
C GLU A 56 -3.55 21.46 1.19
N ALA A 57 -4.76 20.97 0.94
CA ALA A 57 -5.09 20.34 -0.33
C ALA A 57 -5.23 21.39 -1.44
N SER A 58 -4.93 21.02 -2.68
CA SER A 58 -5.24 21.90 -3.82
C SER A 58 -6.76 22.03 -4.01
N ALA A 59 -7.21 23.16 -4.52
CA ALA A 59 -8.61 23.32 -4.93
C ALA A 59 -9.03 22.22 -5.93
N GLY A 60 -10.16 21.56 -5.66
CA GLY A 60 -10.67 20.47 -6.49
C GLY A 60 -9.87 19.16 -6.38
N ALA A 61 -9.07 18.98 -5.31
CA ALA A 61 -8.44 17.69 -5.03
C ALA A 61 -9.50 16.58 -4.89
N ALA A 62 -9.24 15.47 -5.57
CA ALA A 62 -10.07 14.26 -5.55
C ALA A 62 -9.14 13.05 -5.64
N LEU A 63 -8.55 12.71 -4.51
CA LEU A 63 -7.49 11.70 -4.41
C LEU A 63 -7.99 10.42 -3.74
N THR A 64 -7.39 9.30 -4.11
CA THR A 64 -7.66 8.00 -3.49
C THR A 64 -6.33 7.33 -3.19
N VAL A 65 -6.18 6.81 -1.97
CA VAL A 65 -5.03 5.96 -1.61
C VAL A 65 -5.13 4.68 -2.42
N THR A 66 -4.07 4.36 -3.16
CA THR A 66 -3.99 3.21 -4.08
C THR A 66 -2.98 2.17 -3.62
N ASP A 67 -1.95 2.58 -2.88
CA ASP A 67 -0.89 1.72 -2.38
C ASP A 67 -0.31 2.30 -1.09
N ILE A 68 0.13 1.41 -0.20
CA ILE A 68 0.80 1.75 1.06
C ILE A 68 2.06 0.92 1.15
N ARG A 69 3.21 1.58 1.32
CA ARG A 69 4.52 0.92 1.42
C ARG A 69 5.27 1.35 2.66
N LEU A 70 6.03 0.41 3.21
CA LEU A 70 6.99 0.64 4.27
C LEU A 70 8.41 0.57 3.70
N GLY A 71 9.33 1.34 4.28
CA GLY A 71 10.75 1.29 3.92
C GLY A 71 11.64 1.69 5.08
N HIS A 72 12.72 0.95 5.30
CA HIS A 72 13.73 1.28 6.29
C HIS A 72 14.83 2.14 5.68
N HIS A 73 15.23 3.20 6.39
CA HIS A 73 16.34 4.08 6.03
C HIS A 73 17.27 4.31 7.23
N GLU A 74 18.47 4.83 6.96
CA GLU A 74 19.37 5.22 8.05
C GLU A 74 18.77 6.36 8.87
N GLY A 75 18.36 6.04 10.11
CA GLY A 75 17.85 6.99 11.08
C GLY A 75 16.33 7.19 11.09
N PHE A 76 15.59 6.64 10.13
CA PHE A 76 14.13 6.72 10.07
C PHE A 76 13.51 5.56 9.29
N ASP A 77 12.26 5.26 9.59
CA ASP A 77 11.38 4.37 8.85
C ASP A 77 10.34 5.21 8.11
N ARG A 78 9.95 4.76 6.93
CA ARG A 78 9.13 5.53 5.99
C ARG A 78 7.83 4.81 5.70
N VAL A 79 6.71 5.52 5.83
CA VAL A 79 5.41 5.14 5.28
C VAL A 79 5.14 5.97 4.03
N VAL A 80 4.78 5.31 2.92
CA VAL A 80 4.40 5.96 1.67
C VAL A 80 2.98 5.60 1.30
N PHE A 81 2.10 6.60 1.26
CA PHE A 81 0.77 6.49 0.67
C PHE A 81 0.84 6.96 -0.78
N THR A 82 0.64 6.06 -1.73
CA THR A 82 0.53 6.41 -3.16
C THR A 82 -0.90 6.82 -3.47
N LEU A 83 -1.06 7.97 -4.11
CA LEU A 83 -2.34 8.60 -4.36
C LEU A 83 -2.60 8.69 -5.86
N GLY A 84 -3.75 8.17 -6.30
CA GLY A 84 -4.28 8.41 -7.63
C GLY A 84 -5.36 9.50 -7.59
N GLY A 85 -5.72 10.04 -8.74
CA GLY A 85 -6.77 11.04 -8.89
C GLY A 85 -6.22 12.40 -9.33
N THR A 86 -6.92 13.48 -8.96
CA THR A 86 -6.57 14.85 -9.38
C THR A 86 -6.20 15.73 -8.20
N GLY A 87 -5.28 16.69 -8.44
CA GLY A 87 -4.83 17.65 -7.44
C GLY A 87 -3.66 17.16 -6.58
N THR A 88 -3.39 17.89 -5.50
CA THR A 88 -2.38 17.56 -4.48
C THR A 88 -3.05 17.35 -3.13
N PRO A 89 -2.58 16.38 -2.34
CA PRO A 89 -3.17 16.11 -1.03
C PRO A 89 -2.87 17.24 -0.07
N GLY A 90 -3.82 17.52 0.81
CA GLY A 90 -3.52 18.11 2.11
C GLY A 90 -3.27 17.01 3.13
N TRP A 91 -2.79 17.36 4.31
CA TRP A 91 -2.58 16.40 5.38
C TRP A 91 -2.68 17.02 6.76
N GLN A 92 -2.97 16.18 7.74
CA GLN A 92 -2.78 16.43 9.18
C GLN A 92 -2.15 15.16 9.75
N VAL A 93 -1.02 15.32 10.43
CA VAL A 93 -0.28 14.20 11.03
C VAL A 93 0.15 14.59 12.43
N GLU A 94 -0.27 13.81 13.41
CA GLU A 94 0.03 14.03 14.82
C GLU A 94 -0.08 12.73 15.63
N TYR A 95 0.58 12.68 16.78
CA TYR A 95 0.40 11.58 17.72
C TYR A 95 -0.93 11.71 18.45
N THR A 96 -1.59 10.57 18.67
CA THR A 96 -2.87 10.50 19.40
C THR A 96 -2.79 9.46 20.51
N GLY A 97 -3.54 9.71 21.59
CA GLY A 97 -3.67 8.76 22.70
C GLY A 97 -4.60 7.58 22.41
N SER A 98 -5.40 7.63 21.33
CA SER A 98 -6.31 6.56 20.94
C SER A 98 -6.68 6.65 19.46
N ALA A 99 -6.69 5.52 18.76
CA ALA A 99 -7.21 5.42 17.40
C ALA A 99 -8.73 5.16 17.43
N VAL A 100 -9.50 6.09 16.85
CA VAL A 100 -10.96 6.00 16.74
C VAL A 100 -11.33 6.28 15.30
N GLN A 101 -12.03 5.34 14.69
CA GLN A 101 -12.41 5.40 13.29
C GLN A 101 -13.44 6.50 13.04
N ASP A 102 -13.15 7.36 12.06
CA ASP A 102 -14.05 8.39 11.56
C ASP A 102 -15.37 7.78 11.05
N GLY A 103 -16.47 8.51 11.27
CA GLY A 103 -17.82 8.10 10.89
C GLY A 103 -18.46 7.05 11.81
N SER A 104 -17.76 5.97 12.15
CA SER A 104 -18.32 4.90 13.00
C SER A 104 -18.12 5.15 14.50
N GLY A 105 -17.05 5.85 14.88
CA GLY A 105 -16.67 6.09 16.28
C GLY A 105 -16.15 4.85 17.01
N LYS A 106 -15.88 3.74 16.29
CA LYS A 106 -15.34 2.52 16.89
C LYS A 106 -13.84 2.66 17.15
N PRO A 107 -13.32 2.08 18.25
CA PRO A 107 -11.89 2.02 18.48
C PRO A 107 -11.22 1.12 17.42
N VAL A 108 -10.01 1.50 17.03
CA VAL A 108 -9.10 0.71 16.20
C VAL A 108 -7.97 0.22 17.09
N GLU A 109 -7.75 -1.09 17.15
CA GLU A 109 -6.63 -1.66 17.91
C GLU A 109 -5.35 -1.51 17.08
N VAL A 110 -4.42 -0.67 17.57
CA VAL A 110 -3.15 -0.36 16.90
C VAL A 110 -2.02 -0.86 17.79
N ASP A 111 -1.24 -1.82 17.31
CA ASP A 111 -0.05 -2.28 18.04
C ASP A 111 1.00 -1.18 18.10
N GLY A 112 1.80 -1.12 19.17
CA GLY A 112 2.90 -0.16 19.31
C GLY A 112 2.86 0.60 20.63
N ASN A 113 3.90 1.40 20.88
CA ASN A 113 3.99 2.28 22.05
C ASN A 113 3.39 3.66 21.80
N SER A 114 3.21 4.05 20.54
CA SER A 114 2.60 5.32 20.14
C SER A 114 1.83 5.13 18.85
N ILE A 115 0.79 5.95 18.68
CA ILE A 115 -0.09 5.94 17.51
C ILE A 115 0.06 7.27 16.80
N LEU A 116 0.56 7.26 15.57
CA LEU A 116 0.59 8.43 14.71
C LEU A 116 -0.63 8.39 13.80
N GLU A 117 -1.54 9.35 13.95
CA GLU A 117 -2.68 9.47 13.05
C GLU A 117 -2.26 10.23 11.79
N VAL A 118 -2.62 9.70 10.63
CA VAL A 118 -2.39 10.31 9.32
C VAL A 118 -3.74 10.55 8.67
N ARG A 119 -4.09 11.83 8.51
CA ARG A 119 -5.28 12.26 7.76
C ARG A 119 -4.85 12.87 6.44
N ILE A 120 -5.35 12.33 5.33
CA ILE A 120 -5.05 12.80 3.96
C ILE A 120 -6.27 13.56 3.44
N LEU A 121 -6.15 14.89 3.37
CA LEU A 121 -7.21 15.80 2.95
C LEU A 121 -7.30 15.89 1.42
N GLY A 122 -8.49 16.23 0.92
CA GLY A 122 -8.75 16.23 -0.53
C GLY A 122 -8.93 14.81 -1.08
N SER A 123 -9.31 13.88 -0.20
CA SER A 123 -9.66 12.52 -0.59
C SER A 123 -11.07 12.49 -1.18
N ALA A 124 -11.30 11.57 -2.10
CA ALA A 124 -12.59 11.32 -2.71
C ALA A 124 -12.94 9.84 -2.59
N TYR A 125 -14.25 9.54 -2.52
CA TYR A 125 -14.69 8.17 -2.59
C TYR A 125 -14.28 7.56 -3.95
N PRO A 126 -14.03 6.24 -4.01
CA PRO A 126 -13.58 5.59 -5.25
C PRO A 126 -14.51 5.81 -6.45
N PHE A 127 -15.82 5.95 -6.22
CA PHE A 127 -16.79 6.24 -7.28
C PHE A 127 -16.75 7.68 -7.79
N ASP A 128 -16.21 8.62 -7.00
CA ASP A 128 -16.03 10.02 -7.38
C ASP A 128 -14.67 10.23 -8.07
N SER A 129 -13.60 9.63 -7.55
CA SER A 129 -12.25 9.73 -8.14
C SER A 129 -12.06 8.85 -9.38
N THR A 130 -12.89 7.80 -9.54
CA THR A 130 -12.75 6.71 -10.54
C THR A 130 -11.45 5.91 -10.41
N VAL A 131 -10.73 6.07 -9.29
CA VAL A 131 -9.48 5.37 -8.98
C VAL A 131 -9.78 4.21 -8.03
N PRO A 132 -9.33 2.97 -8.34
CA PRO A 132 -9.46 1.85 -7.41
C PRO A 132 -8.77 2.15 -6.07
N PRO A 133 -9.44 1.91 -4.93
CA PRO A 133 -8.82 2.13 -3.63
C PRO A 133 -7.77 1.07 -3.33
N TYR A 134 -6.95 1.36 -2.32
CA TYR A 134 -6.06 0.39 -1.70
C TYR A 134 -6.85 -0.88 -1.31
N ALA A 135 -6.31 -2.03 -1.72
CA ALA A 135 -6.90 -3.34 -1.49
C ALA A 135 -5.85 -4.36 -0.97
N GLY A 136 -4.76 -3.85 -0.41
CA GLY A 136 -3.71 -4.67 0.18
C GLY A 136 -4.05 -5.10 1.62
N PRO A 137 -3.06 -5.68 2.33
CA PRO A 137 -3.23 -6.10 3.72
C PRO A 137 -3.64 -4.95 4.65
N ASP A 138 -4.39 -5.29 5.69
CA ASP A 138 -4.72 -4.39 6.79
C ASP A 138 -4.59 -5.18 8.11
N PRO A 139 -3.60 -4.86 8.97
CA PRO A 139 -2.60 -3.81 8.79
C PRO A 139 -1.55 -4.13 7.72
N VAL A 140 -0.92 -3.08 7.20
CA VAL A 140 0.32 -3.19 6.41
C VAL A 140 1.49 -3.37 7.36
N THR A 141 2.22 -4.47 7.24
CA THR A 141 3.38 -4.80 8.08
C THR A 141 4.57 -5.19 7.22
N ASP A 142 5.78 -4.86 7.66
CA ASP A 142 7.03 -5.31 7.04
C ASP A 142 8.10 -5.61 8.10
N PRO A 143 8.52 -6.87 8.29
CA PRO A 143 9.56 -7.22 9.26
C PRO A 143 10.91 -6.53 9.03
N SER A 144 11.16 -6.00 7.84
CA SER A 144 12.37 -5.23 7.52
C SER A 144 12.29 -3.77 7.99
N VAL A 145 11.16 -3.32 8.53
CA VAL A 145 10.89 -1.95 8.99
C VAL A 145 10.45 -1.95 10.47
N PRO A 146 11.37 -2.27 11.41
CA PRO A 146 11.00 -2.65 12.78
C PRO A 146 10.51 -1.50 13.69
N GLY A 147 10.69 -0.24 13.27
CA GLY A 147 10.13 0.92 13.98
C GLY A 147 8.63 1.09 13.78
N ILE A 148 8.05 0.44 12.77
CA ILE A 148 6.62 0.46 12.44
C ILE A 148 6.02 -0.91 12.73
N THR A 149 5.06 -0.97 13.65
CA THR A 149 4.35 -2.20 13.99
C THR A 149 3.25 -2.52 12.98
N GLY A 150 2.66 -1.49 12.37
CA GLY A 150 1.69 -1.63 11.29
C GLY A 150 1.10 -0.29 10.85
N VAL A 151 0.55 -0.25 9.63
CA VAL A 151 -0.31 0.83 9.15
C VAL A 151 -1.72 0.29 9.01
N TYR A 152 -2.64 0.85 9.79
CA TYR A 152 -3.99 0.38 10.01
C TYR A 152 -4.96 1.31 9.32
N GLU A 153 -5.91 0.71 8.60
CA GLU A 153 -6.95 1.40 7.85
C GLU A 153 -6.43 2.36 6.76
N ALA A 154 -7.27 2.61 5.78
CA ALA A 154 -7.13 3.71 4.82
C ALA A 154 -8.56 4.16 4.45
N LEU A 155 -9.35 4.47 5.46
CA LEU A 155 -10.78 4.72 5.33
C LEU A 155 -11.01 6.16 4.87
N VAL A 156 -11.79 6.35 3.81
CA VAL A 156 -12.24 7.67 3.39
C VAL A 156 -13.57 8.03 4.06
N TYR A 157 -13.62 9.19 4.70
CA TYR A 157 -14.82 9.79 5.29
C TYR A 157 -14.75 11.32 5.15
N GLU A 158 -15.86 11.95 4.75
CA GLU A 158 -16.01 13.41 4.63
C GLU A 158 -14.84 14.16 3.92
N GLY A 159 -14.26 13.54 2.88
CA GLY A 159 -13.18 14.16 2.10
C GLY A 159 -11.78 13.98 2.67
N SER A 160 -11.63 13.14 3.70
CA SER A 160 -10.36 12.78 4.31
C SER A 160 -10.18 11.26 4.29
N THR A 161 -8.96 10.78 3.99
CA THR A 161 -8.58 9.40 4.29
C THR A 161 -7.91 9.37 5.65
N GLN A 162 -8.41 8.57 6.59
CA GLN A 162 -7.81 8.35 7.90
C GLN A 162 -7.04 7.03 7.90
N SER A 163 -5.85 7.05 8.50
CA SER A 163 -5.00 5.90 8.73
C SER A 163 -4.24 6.09 10.05
N PHE A 164 -3.89 4.97 10.70
CA PHE A 164 -3.12 4.98 11.94
C PHE A 164 -1.82 4.21 11.76
N VAL A 165 -0.70 4.79 12.16
CA VAL A 165 0.61 4.13 12.16
C VAL A 165 0.96 3.76 13.59
N GLY A 166 1.10 2.47 13.84
CA GLY A 166 1.66 1.96 15.07
C GLY A 166 3.18 2.09 15.08
N VAL A 167 3.72 2.68 16.14
CA VAL A 167 5.15 3.00 16.25
C VAL A 167 5.75 2.34 17.49
N THR A 168 6.92 1.72 17.32
CA THR A 168 7.60 0.99 18.41
C THR A 168 8.22 1.92 19.45
N ALA A 169 8.69 3.11 19.06
CA ALA A 169 9.23 4.10 19.99
C ALA A 169 8.13 5.01 20.57
N ALA A 170 8.41 5.65 21.71
CA ALA A 170 7.51 6.62 22.32
C ALA A 170 7.62 7.97 21.58
N GLU A 171 6.57 8.32 20.82
CA GLU A 171 6.39 9.56 20.06
C GLU A 171 7.68 10.10 19.38
N PRO A 172 8.39 9.29 18.57
CA PRO A 172 9.62 9.74 17.91
C PRO A 172 9.35 10.92 16.96
N ALA A 173 10.41 11.66 16.64
CA ALA A 173 10.33 12.73 15.66
C ALA A 173 9.79 12.24 14.31
N PHE A 174 9.03 13.07 13.60
CA PHE A 174 8.53 12.72 12.26
C PHE A 174 8.54 13.92 11.30
N ALA A 175 8.56 13.61 10.01
CA ALA A 175 8.48 14.57 8.93
C ALA A 175 7.47 14.09 7.88
N VAL A 176 6.81 15.05 7.24
CA VAL A 176 5.84 14.77 6.18
C VAL A 176 6.26 15.52 4.93
N THR A 177 6.33 14.80 3.82
CA THR A 177 6.63 15.38 2.51
C THR A 177 5.66 14.86 1.45
N THR A 178 5.50 15.62 0.37
CA THR A 178 4.76 15.16 -0.80
C THR A 178 5.68 15.01 -1.98
N LEU A 179 5.46 13.95 -2.75
CA LEU A 179 6.14 13.71 -4.01
C LEU A 179 5.12 13.70 -5.15
N THR A 180 5.58 14.01 -6.35
CA THR A 180 4.77 13.94 -7.57
C THR A 180 5.32 12.84 -8.49
N ASN A 181 4.52 12.45 -9.49
CA ASN A 181 4.88 11.45 -10.52
C ASN A 181 5.40 10.09 -9.98
N PRO A 182 4.59 9.28 -9.27
CA PRO A 182 3.18 9.50 -8.89
C PRO A 182 3.04 10.37 -7.63
N THR A 183 1.83 10.91 -7.42
CA THR A 183 1.48 11.66 -6.20
C THR A 183 1.61 10.75 -4.99
N ARG A 184 2.38 11.18 -3.99
CA ARG A 184 2.62 10.42 -2.76
C ARG A 184 2.61 11.35 -1.57
N LEU A 185 2.02 10.89 -0.47
CA LEU A 185 2.29 11.42 0.86
C LEU A 185 3.31 10.50 1.54
N VAL A 186 4.40 11.07 2.02
CA VAL A 186 5.52 10.35 2.62
C VAL A 186 5.64 10.81 4.06
N VAL A 187 5.61 9.86 5.00
CA VAL A 187 5.78 10.09 6.43
C VAL A 187 7.05 9.38 6.86
N ASP A 188 8.06 10.15 7.25
CA ASP A 188 9.32 9.66 7.80
C ASP A 188 9.25 9.74 9.32
N ILE A 189 9.54 8.64 10.01
CA ILE A 189 9.44 8.48 11.46
C ILE A 189 10.82 8.08 11.98
N ALA A 190 11.41 8.87 12.87
CA ALA A 190 12.75 8.64 13.38
C ALA A 190 12.83 7.30 14.14
N ASN A 191 13.96 6.60 13.98
CA ASN A 191 14.17 5.28 14.58
C ASN A 191 14.76 5.35 15.99
N ARG A 192 14.93 6.55 16.56
CA ARG A 192 15.56 6.81 17.87
C ARG A 192 14.98 8.05 18.53
#